data_AF-A0A2S9Z5F6-F1
#
_entry.id   AF-A0A2S9Z5F6-F1
#
_cell.length_a   1.000
_cell.length_b   1.000
_cell.length_c   1.000
_cell.angle_alpha   90.00
_cell.angle_beta   90.00
_cell.angle_gamma   90.00
#
_symmetry.space_group_name_H-M   'P 1'
#
loop_
_entity.id
_entity.type
_entity.pdbx_description
1 polymer ?
#
loop_
_entity_poly.entity_id
_entity_poly.type
_entity_poly.pdbx_seq_one_letter_code
_entity_poly.pdbx_strand_id
1 'polypeptide(L)'
;MRYPRRKRGYTQDMLSIREAAALVEPFFAGFPLSKYVMRHDDDIVFCPHSPQMVVGLHPVGVHRRTGELFIRTSSAAEFPDWYWNGTWELMEDAIADEESRS
;
A
#
# COMPACT_ATOMS: atom_id res chain seq x y z
N MET A 1 -2.21 -13.41 16.11
CA MET A 1 -3.53 -12.76 15.98
C MET A 1 -3.93 -12.84 14.51
N ARG A 2 -4.96 -13.62 14.16
CA ARG A 2 -5.41 -13.80 12.76
C ARG A 2 -6.48 -12.75 12.48
N TYR A 3 -6.23 -11.84 11.54
CA TYR A 3 -7.23 -10.87 11.09
C TYR A 3 -8.39 -11.58 10.37
N PRO A 4 -9.65 -11.14 10.56
CA PRO A 4 -10.80 -11.78 9.95
C PRO A 4 -10.76 -11.58 8.42
N ARG A 5 -10.73 -12.70 7.68
CA ARG A 5 -10.94 -12.69 6.22
C ARG A 5 -12.37 -12.28 5.92
N ARG A 6 -12.60 -11.01 5.60
CA ARG A 6 -13.86 -10.59 4.96
C ARG A 6 -13.90 -11.19 3.55
N LYS A 7 -14.75 -12.21 3.36
CA LYS A 7 -15.19 -12.64 2.03
C LYS A 7 -16.04 -11.51 1.42
N ARG A 8 -15.43 -10.59 0.68
CA ARG A 8 -16.12 -9.84 -0.36
C ARG A 8 -15.68 -10.44 -1.69
N GLY A 9 -16.65 -10.94 -2.45
CA GLY A 9 -16.41 -11.28 -3.86
C GLY A 9 -16.11 -9.97 -4.58
N TYR A 10 -14.85 -9.73 -4.88
CA TYR A 10 -14.45 -8.70 -5.81
C TYR A 10 -14.50 -9.34 -7.20
N THR A 11 -15.55 -9.01 -7.94
CA THR A 11 -15.58 -9.12 -9.40
C THR A 11 -14.33 -8.44 -9.96
N GLN A 12 -13.63 -9.15 -10.84
CA GLN A 12 -12.54 -8.85 -11.78
C GLN A 12 -11.84 -7.47 -11.94
N ASP A 13 -12.21 -6.40 -11.24
CA ASP A 13 -11.56 -5.10 -11.32
C ASP A 13 -10.52 -4.96 -10.20
N MET A 14 -9.28 -4.62 -10.59
CA MET A 14 -8.21 -4.34 -9.63
C MET A 14 -8.60 -3.15 -8.76
N LEU A 15 -8.34 -3.21 -7.45
CA LEU A 15 -8.54 -2.06 -6.56
C LEU A 15 -7.71 -0.87 -7.06
N SER A 16 -8.36 0.27 -7.12
CA SER A 16 -7.70 1.56 -7.38
C SER A 16 -6.82 1.98 -6.22
N ILE A 17 -5.88 2.91 -6.46
CA ILE A 17 -5.06 3.50 -5.40
C ILE A 17 -5.93 4.13 -4.30
N ARG A 18 -7.04 4.77 -4.67
CA ARG A 18 -7.99 5.35 -3.69
C ARG A 18 -8.63 4.29 -2.80
N GLU A 19 -9.08 3.18 -3.39
CA GLU A 19 -9.69 2.07 -2.64
C GLU A 19 -8.66 1.38 -1.75
N ALA A 20 -7.44 1.16 -2.25
CA ALA A 20 -6.35 0.60 -1.48
C ALA A 20 -5.97 1.51 -0.29
N ALA A 21 -5.90 2.83 -0.48
CA ALA A 21 -5.65 3.80 0.58
C ALA A 21 -6.71 3.73 1.69
N ALA A 22 -7.99 3.67 1.31
CA ALA A 22 -9.10 3.54 2.26
C ALA A 22 -9.06 2.24 3.08
N LEU A 23 -8.50 1.16 2.53
CA LEU A 23 -8.32 -0.10 3.26
C LEU A 23 -7.20 -0.04 4.32
N VAL A 24 -6.13 0.71 4.05
CA VAL A 24 -4.96 0.79 4.96
C VAL A 24 -5.04 1.93 5.97
N GLU A 25 -5.81 2.99 5.69
CA GLU A 25 -5.94 4.14 6.59
C GLU A 25 -6.24 3.77 8.06
N PRO A 26 -7.14 2.81 8.37
CA PRO A 26 -7.40 2.41 9.76
C PRO A 26 -6.20 1.79 10.50
N PHE A 27 -5.19 1.27 9.78
CA PHE A 27 -4.01 0.64 10.39
C PHE A 27 -3.02 1.65 10.96
N PHE A 28 -3.11 2.91 10.54
CA PHE A 28 -2.16 3.94 10.95
C PHE A 28 -2.59 4.73 12.18
N ALA A 29 -3.65 4.32 12.89
CA ALA A 29 -4.00 4.82 14.24
C ALA A 29 -3.96 6.37 14.42
N GLY A 30 -4.33 7.13 13.39
CA GLY A 30 -4.32 8.60 13.42
C GLY A 30 -3.05 9.26 12.84
N PHE A 31 -2.08 8.48 12.35
CA PHE A 31 -1.00 8.99 11.51
C PHE A 31 -1.49 9.18 10.07
N PRO A 32 -1.25 10.34 9.44
CA PRO A 32 -1.62 10.53 8.05
C PRO A 32 -0.81 9.60 7.15
N LEU A 33 -1.43 9.08 6.09
CA LEU A 33 -0.69 8.42 5.02
C LEU A 33 0.35 9.37 4.45
N SER A 34 1.52 8.83 4.08
CA SER A 34 2.46 9.58 3.28
C SER A 34 1.80 9.99 1.98
N LYS A 35 2.14 11.17 1.48
CA LYS A 35 1.79 11.62 0.13
C LYS A 35 2.44 10.78 -0.98
N TYR A 36 3.26 9.79 -0.63
CA TYR A 36 3.92 8.91 -1.57
C TYR A 36 3.40 7.48 -1.49
N VAL A 37 3.35 6.83 -2.65
CA VAL A 37 3.05 5.39 -2.79
C VAL A 37 4.13 4.74 -3.63
N MET A 38 4.31 3.43 -3.47
CA MET A 38 5.09 2.61 -4.38
C MET A 38 4.17 1.58 -5.02
N ARG A 39 4.19 1.49 -6.36
CA ARG A 39 3.54 0.42 -7.12
C ARG A 39 4.57 -0.64 -7.50
N HIS A 40 4.23 -1.91 -7.32
CA HIS A 40 5.02 -3.01 -7.86
C HIS A 40 4.09 -4.16 -8.24
N ASP A 41 4.00 -4.46 -9.53
CA ASP A 41 3.04 -5.43 -10.08
C ASP A 41 1.60 -5.17 -9.58
N ASP A 42 1.01 -6.14 -8.89
CA ASP A 42 -0.33 -6.05 -8.30
C ASP A 42 -0.31 -5.46 -6.87
N ASP A 43 0.84 -5.02 -6.35
CA ASP A 43 0.97 -4.46 -4.99
C ASP A 43 1.05 -2.93 -4.99
N ILE A 44 0.41 -2.30 -4.00
CA ILE A 44 0.57 -0.89 -3.65
C ILE A 44 1.03 -0.80 -2.21
N VAL A 45 2.12 -0.07 -1.96
CA VAL A 45 2.68 0.12 -0.61
C VAL A 45 2.49 1.55 -0.14
N PHE A 46 2.02 1.67 1.10
CA PHE A 46 1.79 2.93 1.80
C PHE A 46 2.68 3.02 3.04
N CYS A 47 3.34 4.16 3.23
CA CYS A 47 4.10 4.47 4.44
C CYS A 47 3.40 5.60 5.21
N PRO A 48 3.40 5.62 6.56
CA PRO A 48 2.86 6.74 7.33
C PRO A 48 3.87 7.90 7.47
N HIS A 49 5.16 7.61 7.36
CA HIS A 49 6.21 8.53 7.82
C HIS A 49 7.26 8.89 6.76
N SER A 50 6.86 8.85 5.48
CA SER A 50 7.71 9.05 4.28
C SER A 50 8.48 7.79 3.84
N PRO A 51 8.81 7.69 2.53
CA PRO A 51 9.51 6.54 1.94
C PRO A 51 10.78 6.07 2.63
N GLN A 52 11.50 6.98 3.27
CA GLN A 52 12.84 6.74 3.83
C GLN A 52 12.81 6.35 5.32
N MET A 53 11.64 6.40 5.97
CA MET A 53 11.52 6.08 7.39
C MET A 53 10.87 4.71 7.59
N VAL A 54 11.70 3.74 7.94
CA VAL A 54 11.28 2.37 8.32
C VAL A 54 11.27 2.18 9.84
N VAL A 55 11.64 3.23 10.60
CA VAL A 55 11.76 3.17 12.06
C VAL A 55 10.43 3.57 12.72
N GLY A 56 9.83 2.63 13.47
CA GLY A 56 8.72 2.91 14.39
C GLY A 56 7.32 2.57 13.88
N LEU A 57 7.03 2.75 12.59
CA LEU A 57 5.75 2.37 11.97
C LEU A 57 5.98 1.77 10.58
N HIS A 58 5.48 0.56 10.38
CA HIS A 58 5.75 -0.26 9.20
C HIS A 58 4.93 0.14 7.98
N PRO A 59 5.51 0.08 6.76
CA PRO A 59 4.75 0.17 5.53
C PRO A 59 3.67 -0.91 5.49
N VAL A 60 2.47 -0.51 5.05
CA VAL A 60 1.35 -1.42 4.84
C VAL A 60 1.09 -1.48 3.34
N GLY A 61 1.08 -2.68 2.78
CA GLY A 61 0.77 -2.90 1.39
C GLY A 61 -0.55 -3.61 1.15
N VAL A 62 -1.08 -3.43 -0.05
CA VAL A 62 -2.34 -3.99 -0.53
C VAL A 62 -2.08 -4.70 -1.84
N HIS A 63 -2.46 -5.98 -1.94
CA HIS A 63 -2.51 -6.69 -3.21
C HIS A 63 -3.82 -6.34 -3.93
N ARG A 64 -3.76 -5.56 -5.00
CA ARG A 64 -4.89 -4.92 -5.69
C ARG A 64 -5.95 -5.88 -6.18
N ARG A 65 -5.58 -7.09 -6.59
CA ARG A 65 -6.54 -8.09 -7.10
C ARG A 65 -7.34 -8.78 -5.99
N THR A 66 -6.75 -8.90 -4.80
CA THR A 66 -7.30 -9.73 -3.71
C THR A 66 -7.76 -8.89 -2.52
N GLY A 67 -7.32 -7.63 -2.43
CA GLY A 67 -7.47 -6.78 -1.26
C GLY A 67 -6.70 -7.29 -0.04
N GLU A 68 -5.76 -8.23 -0.22
CA GLU A 68 -4.96 -8.76 0.88
C GLU A 68 -4.02 -7.69 1.40
N LEU A 69 -4.05 -7.49 2.72
CA LEU A 69 -3.19 -6.54 3.42
C LEU A 69 -1.96 -7.26 3.95
N PHE A 70 -0.79 -6.67 3.75
CA PHE A 70 0.45 -7.15 4.33
C PHE A 70 1.19 -6.02 5.04
N ILE A 71 1.70 -6.32 6.23
CA ILE A 71 2.54 -5.42 7.02
C ILE A 71 3.96 -5.93 6.87
N ARG A 72 4.88 -5.11 6.36
CA ARG A 72 6.29 -5.50 6.26
C ARG A 72 7.01 -5.09 7.53
N THR A 73 7.56 -6.05 8.28
CA THR A 73 8.00 -5.83 9.68
C THR A 73 9.30 -5.03 9.79
N SER A 74 9.87 -4.94 11.00
CA SER A 74 10.99 -4.09 11.37
C SER A 74 12.37 -4.51 10.87
N SER A 75 12.49 -5.67 10.24
CA SER A 75 13.76 -6.10 9.66
C SER A 75 13.86 -5.65 8.20
N ALA A 76 14.87 -4.82 7.89
CA ALA A 76 15.15 -4.42 6.52
C ALA A 76 15.38 -5.64 5.57
N ALA A 77 15.85 -6.76 6.12
CA ALA A 77 16.10 -7.99 5.38
C ALA A 77 14.82 -8.76 4.99
N GLU A 78 13.66 -8.41 5.54
CA GLU A 78 12.37 -9.01 5.17
C GLU A 78 11.68 -8.27 4.02
N PHE A 79 12.22 -7.11 3.63
CA PHE A 79 11.71 -6.39 2.48
C PHE A 79 12.30 -6.99 1.20
N PRO A 80 11.48 -7.24 0.18
CA PRO A 80 11.97 -7.64 -1.13
C PRO A 80 12.81 -6.49 -1.73
N ASP A 81 13.80 -6.83 -2.55
CA ASP A 81 14.74 -5.85 -3.13
C ASP A 81 14.05 -4.71 -3.88
N TRP A 82 12.89 -4.98 -4.49
CA TRP A 82 12.12 -3.96 -5.20
C TRP A 82 11.58 -2.86 -4.27
N TYR A 83 11.41 -3.13 -2.97
CA TYR A 83 10.98 -2.08 -2.04
C TYR A 83 12.06 -1.01 -1.86
N TRP A 84 13.33 -1.43 -1.88
CA TRP A 84 14.48 -0.52 -1.72
C TRP A 84 14.85 0.19 -3.01
N ASN A 85 14.66 -0.49 -4.14
CA ASN A 85 15.07 0.00 -5.47
C ASN A 85 13.90 0.54 -6.30
N GLY A 86 12.67 0.43 -5.79
CA GLY A 86 11.46 0.87 -6.46
C GLY A 86 11.28 2.38 -6.42
N THR A 87 10.45 2.87 -7.32
CA THR A 87 10.15 4.31 -7.41
C THR A 87 8.98 4.65 -6.51
N TRP A 88 9.18 5.66 -5.66
CA TRP A 88 8.11 6.30 -4.91
C TRP A 88 7.51 7.43 -5.74
N GLU A 89 6.21 7.39 -5.93
CA GLU A 89 5.44 8.36 -6.72
C GLU A 89 4.58 9.20 -5.78
N LEU A 90 4.28 10.45 -6.15
CA LEU A 90 3.25 11.21 -5.45
C LEU A 90 1.91 10.51 -5.64
N MET A 91 1.16 10.33 -4.56
CA MET A 91 -0.12 9.63 -4.54
C MET A 91 -1.14 10.32 -5.44
N GLU A 92 -1.15 11.65 -5.47
CA GLU A 92 -2.02 12.43 -6.35
C GLU A 92 -1.73 12.18 -7.83
N ASP A 93 -0.45 12.14 -8.22
CA ASP A 93 -0.03 11.86 -9.58
C ASP A 93 -0.34 10.42 -9.98
N ALA A 94 -0.11 9.47 -9.08
CA ALA A 94 -0.40 8.06 -9.32
C ALA A 94 -1.90 7.80 -9.49
N ILE A 95 -2.75 8.49 -8.71
CA ILE A 95 -4.21 8.45 -8.86
C ILE A 95 -4.62 9.07 -10.20
N ALA A 96 -4.09 10.24 -10.56
CA ALA A 96 -4.40 10.90 -11.82
C ALA A 96 -3.97 10.05 -13.04
N ASP A 97 -2.80 9.41 -12.98
CA ASP A 97 -2.32 8.47 -13.99
C ASP A 97 -3.29 7.28 -14.15
N GLU A 98 -3.78 6.70 -13.06
CA GLU A 98 -4.74 5.60 -13.08
C GLU A 98 -6.10 6.01 -13.67
N GLU A 99 -6.61 7.18 -13.27
CA GLU A 99 -7.87 7.75 -13.77
C GLU A 99 -7.77 8.11 -15.26
N SER A 100 -6.59 8.43 -15.79
CA SER A 100 -6.38 8.75 -17.20
C SER A 100 -6.33 7.54 -18.15
N ARG A 101 -6.15 6.33 -17.59
CA ARG A 101 -6.00 5.07 -18.34
C ARG A 101 -7.26 4.20 -18.34
N SER A 102 -8.28 4.61 -17.58
CA SER A 102 -9.59 3.94 -17.44
C SER A 102 -10.63 4.57 -18.36
#